data_AF-X1V373-F1
#
_entry.id   AF-X1V373-F1
#
_cell.length_a   1.000
_cell.length_b   1.000
_cell.length_c   1.000
_cell.angle_alpha   90.00
_cell.angle_beta   90.00
_cell.angle_gamma   90.00
#
_symmetry.space_group_name_H-M   'P 1'
#
loop_
_entity.id
_entity.type
_entity.pdbx_description
1 polymer ?
#
loop_
_entity_poly.entity_id
_entity_poly.type
_entity_poly.pdbx_seq_one_letter_code
_entity_poly.pdbx_strand_id
1 'polypeptide(L)'
;VEKWFGELSDQGFGSHEQEAIKELARYLPAPTEIMTWAAREVFEPELREKYQLDKFLPPEFLEWAAKVGISGEVAKNYWAAHWILPSLTAIQELWRRKILTKEDVDAFWTEFDMVPWVREDLFKLFRAVPTRVDVRRFWDMRTIDEPRLRDIYQAQGYWEEDLEDYVMWTKVYVDFPDLMARYKNGWIPIEEVKHQLVEVDKMPEERFEELLQTKIKAVQEERIADTTALTRSLIIKGAKEE
;
A
#
# COMPACT_ATOMS: atom_id res chain seq x y z
N VAL A 1 33.59 -20.26 36.66
CA VAL A 1 32.61 -21.08 37.42
C VAL A 1 33.25 -22.35 37.99
N GLU A 2 34.08 -23.09 37.23
CA GLU A 2 34.79 -24.30 37.73
C GLU A 2 35.57 -24.14 39.04
N LYS A 3 36.25 -23.01 39.25
CA LYS A 3 36.96 -22.73 40.52
C LYS A 3 36.06 -22.80 41.75
N TRP A 4 34.79 -22.43 41.64
CA TRP A 4 33.84 -22.36 42.73
C TRP A 4 33.18 -23.71 43.02
N PHE A 5 33.12 -24.60 42.03
CA PHE A 5 32.56 -25.95 42.21
C PHE A 5 33.46 -26.86 43.06
N GLY A 6 34.77 -26.63 43.09
CA GLY A 6 35.68 -27.35 43.99
C GLY A 6 35.38 -27.10 45.47
N GLU A 7 34.96 -25.88 45.80
CA GLU A 7 34.60 -25.47 47.17
C GLU A 7 33.27 -26.10 47.63
N LEU A 8 32.45 -26.65 46.73
CA LEU A 8 31.23 -27.38 47.12
C LEU A 8 31.55 -28.68 47.87
N SER A 9 32.69 -29.31 47.56
CA SER A 9 33.14 -30.49 48.31
C SER A 9 33.43 -30.12 49.77
N ASP A 10 34.01 -28.94 50.00
CA ASP A 10 34.33 -28.43 51.34
C ASP A 10 33.06 -28.07 52.14
N GLN A 11 31.95 -27.82 51.43
CA GLN A 11 30.62 -27.60 52.02
C GLN A 11 29.82 -28.90 52.22
N GLY A 12 30.43 -30.07 51.95
CA GLY A 12 29.81 -31.38 52.20
C GLY A 12 28.90 -31.89 51.07
N PHE A 13 28.89 -31.25 49.89
CA PHE A 13 28.21 -31.78 48.73
C PHE A 13 28.99 -32.96 48.14
N GLY A 14 28.33 -34.10 47.97
CA GLY A 14 28.88 -35.24 47.25
C GLY A 14 29.02 -34.95 45.76
N SER A 15 29.70 -35.83 45.03
CA SER A 15 29.92 -35.67 43.59
C SER A 15 28.62 -35.59 42.80
N HIS A 16 27.58 -36.30 43.24
CA HIS A 16 26.27 -36.29 42.59
C HIS A 16 25.58 -34.93 42.73
N GLU A 17 25.59 -34.35 43.94
CA GLU A 17 25.01 -33.03 44.19
C GLU A 17 25.77 -31.92 43.47
N GLN A 18 27.10 -32.03 43.39
CA GLN A 18 27.92 -31.07 42.64
C GLN A 18 27.58 -31.06 41.15
N GLU A 19 27.37 -32.24 40.54
CA GLU A 19 26.91 -32.33 39.15
C GLU A 19 25.49 -31.79 38.97
N ALA A 20 24.58 -32.08 39.91
CA ALA A 20 23.23 -31.52 39.88
C ALA A 20 23.24 -29.98 39.94
N ILE A 21 24.10 -29.38 40.77
CA ILE A 21 24.23 -27.92 40.88
C ILE A 21 24.85 -27.33 39.60
N LYS A 22 25.85 -27.99 39.01
CA LYS A 22 26.41 -27.58 37.70
C LYS A 22 25.34 -27.58 36.61
N GLU A 23 24.48 -28.59 36.60
CA GLU A 23 23.39 -28.69 35.64
C GLU A 23 22.31 -27.63 35.89
N LEU A 24 21.93 -27.38 37.14
CA LEU A 24 21.00 -26.31 37.52
C LEU A 24 21.52 -24.90 37.18
N ALA A 25 22.83 -24.71 37.15
CA ALA A 25 23.46 -23.45 36.76
C ALA A 25 23.45 -23.22 35.23
N ARG A 26 23.14 -24.25 34.43
CA ARG A 26 22.99 -24.10 32.99
C ARG A 26 21.63 -23.53 32.68
N TYR A 27 21.62 -22.50 31.84
CA TYR A 27 20.38 -21.98 31.31
C TYR A 27 19.79 -22.95 30.29
N LEU A 28 18.55 -23.38 30.52
CA LEU A 28 17.75 -24.11 29.55
C LEU A 28 16.75 -23.14 28.91
N PRO A 29 16.72 -23.01 27.57
CA PRO A 29 15.79 -22.12 26.91
C PRO A 29 14.35 -22.53 27.14
N ALA A 30 13.50 -21.54 27.35
CA ALA A 30 12.07 -21.72 27.45
C ALA A 30 11.49 -22.19 26.11
N PRO A 31 10.37 -22.93 26.11
CA PRO A 31 9.73 -23.39 24.88
C PRO A 31 9.47 -22.27 23.86
N THR A 32 9.10 -21.06 24.31
CA THR A 32 8.86 -19.90 23.44
C THR A 32 10.10 -19.41 22.72
N GLU A 33 11.28 -19.54 23.32
CA GLU A 33 12.55 -19.15 22.70
C GLU A 33 12.95 -20.16 21.64
N ILE A 34 12.78 -21.45 21.94
CA ILE A 34 12.97 -22.55 20.97
C ILE A 34 12.02 -22.37 19.78
N MET A 35 10.75 -22.01 20.02
CA MET A 35 9.79 -21.70 18.96
C MET A 35 10.25 -20.50 18.12
N THR A 36 10.79 -19.46 18.75
CA THR A 36 11.34 -18.30 18.03
C THR A 36 12.53 -18.68 17.17
N TRP A 37 13.43 -19.53 17.68
CA TRP A 37 14.57 -20.03 16.91
C TRP A 37 14.13 -20.87 15.71
N ALA A 38 13.11 -21.71 15.88
CA ALA A 38 12.50 -22.45 14.78
C ALA A 38 11.90 -21.49 13.73
N ALA A 39 11.12 -20.49 14.15
CA ALA A 39 10.53 -19.50 13.24
C ALA A 39 11.58 -18.61 12.53
N ARG A 40 12.79 -18.48 13.10
CA ARG A 40 13.90 -17.72 12.53
C ARG A 40 14.94 -18.59 11.83
N GLU A 41 14.56 -19.81 11.45
CA GLU A 41 15.37 -20.73 10.65
C GLU A 41 16.75 -21.05 11.28
N VAL A 42 16.85 -20.92 12.61
CA VAL A 42 18.11 -21.12 13.36
C VAL A 42 18.54 -22.59 13.34
N PHE A 43 17.57 -23.49 13.24
CA PHE A 43 17.78 -24.94 13.20
C PHE A 43 17.99 -25.51 11.79
N GLU A 44 17.83 -24.69 10.75
CA GLU A 44 17.96 -25.10 9.35
C GLU A 44 19.33 -24.67 8.81
N PRO A 45 20.34 -25.57 8.71
CA PRO A 45 21.72 -25.16 8.44
C PRO A 45 21.89 -24.41 7.11
N GLU A 46 21.20 -24.86 6.06
CA GLU A 46 21.26 -24.23 4.73
C GLU A 46 20.69 -22.81 4.75
N LEU A 47 19.59 -22.59 5.47
CA LEU A 47 18.97 -21.27 5.62
C LEU A 47 19.76 -20.36 6.54
N ARG A 48 20.29 -20.89 7.65
CA ARG A 48 21.16 -20.18 8.59
C ARG A 48 22.41 -19.62 7.90
N GLU A 49 23.00 -20.40 7.00
CA GLU A 49 24.12 -19.97 6.16
C GLU A 49 23.67 -18.95 5.10
N LYS A 50 22.60 -19.25 4.35
CA LYS A 50 22.04 -18.37 3.31
C LYS A 50 21.74 -16.97 3.85
N TYR A 51 21.16 -16.88 5.04
CA TYR A 51 20.79 -15.63 5.71
C TYR A 51 21.89 -15.04 6.58
N GLN A 52 23.02 -15.73 6.70
CA GLN A 52 24.19 -15.29 7.46
C GLN A 52 23.84 -14.97 8.92
N LEU A 53 23.02 -15.81 9.56
CA LEU A 53 22.47 -15.52 10.88
C LEU A 53 23.56 -15.45 11.97
N ASP A 54 24.67 -16.18 11.80
CA ASP A 54 25.84 -16.15 12.70
C ASP A 54 26.78 -14.97 12.47
N LYS A 55 26.51 -14.13 11.47
CA LYS A 55 27.43 -13.06 11.10
C LYS A 55 27.60 -12.07 12.23
N PHE A 56 28.82 -11.54 12.35
CA PHE A 56 29.20 -10.54 13.34
C PHE A 56 29.07 -10.98 14.81
N LEU A 57 28.95 -12.29 15.10
CA LEU A 57 28.95 -12.81 16.48
C LEU A 57 30.24 -12.41 17.21
N PRO A 58 30.19 -11.52 18.21
CA PRO A 58 31.38 -11.06 18.91
C PRO A 58 31.77 -12.06 20.01
N PRO A 59 33.07 -12.35 20.22
CA PRO A 59 33.53 -13.18 21.33
C PRO A 59 33.04 -12.70 22.70
N GLU A 60 32.91 -11.39 22.88
CA GLU A 60 32.43 -10.75 24.11
C GLU A 60 30.98 -11.13 24.43
N PHE A 61 30.12 -11.31 23.42
CA PHE A 61 28.75 -11.77 23.63
C PHE A 61 28.76 -13.19 24.24
N LEU A 62 29.61 -14.09 23.73
CA LEU A 62 29.75 -15.45 24.29
C LEU A 62 30.30 -15.42 25.71
N GLU A 63 31.24 -14.51 26.00
CA GLU A 63 31.78 -14.32 27.35
C GLU A 63 30.69 -13.87 28.33
N TRP A 64 29.90 -12.85 27.97
CA TRP A 64 28.82 -12.33 28.81
C TRP A 64 27.66 -13.31 28.95
N ALA A 65 27.28 -14.01 27.88
CA ALA A 65 26.28 -15.07 27.94
C ALA A 65 26.70 -16.18 28.92
N ALA A 66 27.96 -16.61 28.87
CA ALA A 66 28.48 -17.65 29.76
C ALA A 66 28.45 -17.23 31.24
N LYS A 67 28.65 -15.94 31.55
CA LYS A 67 28.55 -15.42 32.93
C LYS A 67 27.14 -15.58 33.53
N VAL A 68 26.11 -15.60 32.70
CA VAL A 68 24.71 -15.78 33.12
C VAL A 68 24.18 -17.20 32.86
N GLY A 69 25.07 -18.17 32.59
CA GLY A 69 24.71 -19.57 32.40
C GLY A 69 24.27 -19.95 30.98
N ILE A 70 24.25 -18.99 30.04
CA ILE A 70 23.92 -19.23 28.62
C ILE A 70 25.23 -19.56 27.89
N SER A 71 25.46 -20.83 27.57
CA SER A 71 26.73 -21.27 26.98
C SER A 71 26.54 -22.13 25.74
N GLY A 72 27.62 -22.31 24.98
CA GLY A 72 27.66 -23.19 23.82
C GLY A 72 26.68 -22.77 22.71
N GLU A 73 25.88 -23.72 22.24
CA GLU A 73 24.96 -23.56 21.13
C GLU A 73 23.78 -22.65 21.46
N VAL A 74 23.30 -22.66 22.71
CA VAL A 74 22.21 -21.80 23.19
C VAL A 74 22.55 -20.32 22.94
N ALA A 75 23.76 -19.90 23.30
CA ALA A 75 24.22 -18.53 23.06
C ALA A 75 24.24 -18.19 21.56
N LYS A 76 24.76 -19.11 20.72
CA LYS A 76 24.80 -18.91 19.26
C LYS A 76 23.40 -18.83 18.66
N ASN A 77 22.42 -19.54 19.20
CA ASN A 77 21.04 -19.50 18.73
C ASN A 77 20.34 -18.19 19.08
N TYR A 78 20.60 -17.65 20.28
CA TYR A 78 20.16 -16.28 20.60
C TYR A 78 20.72 -15.25 19.63
N TRP A 79 22.01 -15.37 19.28
CA TRP A 79 22.58 -14.52 18.26
C TRP A 79 21.92 -14.75 16.90
N ALA A 80 21.81 -15.98 16.43
CA ALA A 80 21.19 -16.25 15.13
C ALA A 80 19.74 -15.71 15.01
N ALA A 81 18.99 -15.66 16.12
CA ALA A 81 17.62 -15.14 16.15
C ALA A 81 17.49 -13.62 16.42
N HIS A 82 18.57 -12.89 16.71
CA HIS A 82 18.49 -11.49 17.18
C HIS A 82 18.13 -10.47 16.08
N TRP A 83 18.22 -10.87 14.81
CA TRP A 83 18.06 -9.97 13.68
C TRP A 83 16.65 -9.37 13.59
N ILE A 84 16.61 -8.07 13.32
CA ILE A 84 15.36 -7.37 13.01
C ILE A 84 15.04 -7.61 11.54
N LEU A 85 13.87 -8.20 11.28
CA LEU A 85 13.38 -8.39 9.92
C LEU A 85 12.89 -7.07 9.32
N PRO A 86 12.97 -6.90 7.99
CA PRO A 86 12.43 -5.72 7.31
C PRO A 86 10.94 -5.54 7.58
N SER A 87 10.37 -4.34 7.38
CA SER A 87 8.91 -4.20 7.44
C SER A 87 8.26 -4.79 6.19
N LEU A 88 6.97 -5.16 6.27
CA LEU A 88 6.22 -5.57 5.08
C LEU A 88 6.21 -4.50 3.99
N THR A 89 6.20 -3.22 4.36
CA THR A 89 6.31 -2.10 3.42
C THR A 89 7.65 -2.09 2.71
N ALA A 90 8.76 -2.40 3.40
CA ALA A 90 10.07 -2.50 2.77
C ALA A 90 10.15 -3.69 1.81
N ILE A 91 9.64 -4.86 2.20
CA ILE A 91 9.57 -6.04 1.33
C ILE A 91 8.71 -5.76 0.08
N GLN A 92 7.57 -5.11 0.26
CA GLN A 92 6.71 -4.67 -0.83
C GLN A 92 7.45 -3.77 -1.82
N GLU A 93 8.23 -2.80 -1.36
CA GLU A 93 8.99 -1.90 -2.24
C GLU A 93 10.12 -2.64 -2.97
N LEU A 94 10.81 -3.57 -2.32
CA LEU A 94 11.82 -4.42 -2.95
C LEU A 94 11.20 -5.28 -4.06
N TRP A 95 10.03 -5.86 -3.82
CA TRP A 95 9.29 -6.63 -4.82
C TRP A 95 8.80 -5.76 -5.98
N ARG A 96 8.20 -4.59 -5.71
CA ARG A 96 7.75 -3.63 -6.74
C ARG A 96 8.89 -3.17 -7.64
N ARG A 97 10.09 -3.02 -7.07
CA ARG A 97 11.32 -2.66 -7.79
C ARG A 97 11.98 -3.84 -8.49
N LYS A 98 11.39 -5.04 -8.43
CA LYS A 98 11.88 -6.29 -9.02
C LYS A 98 13.27 -6.70 -8.49
N ILE A 99 13.58 -6.29 -7.26
CA ILE A 99 14.79 -6.72 -6.54
C ILE A 99 14.54 -8.10 -5.91
N LEU A 100 13.32 -8.33 -5.43
CA LEU A 100 12.85 -9.63 -4.94
C LEU A 100 11.87 -10.26 -5.92
N THR A 101 11.92 -11.57 -6.03
CA THR A 101 10.95 -12.43 -6.73
C THR A 101 9.75 -12.74 -5.82
N LYS A 102 8.72 -13.42 -6.36
CA LYS A 102 7.61 -13.90 -5.51
C LYS A 102 8.11 -15.00 -4.57
N GLU A 103 9.01 -15.85 -5.05
CA GLU A 103 9.61 -16.93 -4.29
C GLU A 103 10.41 -16.39 -3.09
N ASP A 104 11.14 -15.28 -3.28
CA ASP A 104 11.82 -14.60 -2.16
C ASP A 104 10.84 -14.07 -1.12
N VAL A 105 9.74 -13.44 -1.54
CA VAL A 105 8.68 -12.94 -0.65
C VAL A 105 8.00 -14.09 0.09
N ASP A 106 7.78 -15.22 -0.58
CA ASP A 106 7.14 -16.39 0.01
C ASP A 106 8.02 -17.05 1.09
N ALA A 107 9.35 -17.00 0.94
CA ALA A 107 10.30 -17.39 2.00
C ALA A 107 10.21 -16.45 3.21
N PHE A 108 10.13 -15.13 2.99
CA PHE A 108 10.01 -14.16 4.08
C PHE A 108 8.76 -14.37 4.94
N TRP A 109 7.63 -14.81 4.38
CA TRP A 109 6.42 -15.05 5.18
C TRP A 109 6.63 -16.04 6.31
N THR A 110 7.48 -17.04 6.12
CA THR A 110 7.82 -18.02 7.15
C THR A 110 8.70 -17.40 8.22
N GLU A 111 9.72 -16.62 7.86
CA GLU A 111 10.57 -15.91 8.81
C GLU A 111 9.82 -14.88 9.67
N PHE A 112 8.81 -14.21 9.09
CA PHE A 112 7.92 -13.30 9.81
C PHE A 112 6.94 -14.02 10.76
N ASP A 113 6.94 -15.36 10.77
CA ASP A 113 5.93 -16.17 11.44
C ASP A 113 4.51 -15.78 11.04
N MET A 114 4.32 -15.43 9.75
CA MET A 114 3.04 -14.98 9.24
C MET A 114 2.13 -16.18 8.97
N VAL A 115 0.91 -16.15 9.53
CA VAL A 115 -0.05 -17.25 9.36
C VAL A 115 -0.35 -17.53 7.88
N PRO A 116 -0.34 -18.80 7.42
CA PRO A 116 -0.40 -19.10 5.98
C PRO A 116 -1.61 -18.54 5.23
N TRP A 117 -2.78 -18.50 5.87
CA TRP A 117 -4.05 -18.19 5.20
C TRP A 117 -4.17 -16.74 4.72
N VAL A 118 -3.39 -15.79 5.27
CA VAL A 118 -3.41 -14.37 4.86
C VAL A 118 -2.33 -14.01 3.85
N ARG A 119 -1.35 -14.88 3.60
CA ARG A 119 -0.13 -14.55 2.83
C ARG A 119 -0.46 -14.06 1.42
N GLU A 120 -1.36 -14.76 0.72
CA GLU A 120 -1.78 -14.39 -0.63
C GLU A 120 -2.58 -13.08 -0.66
N ASP A 121 -3.40 -12.81 0.36
CA ASP A 121 -4.16 -11.55 0.44
C ASP A 121 -3.25 -10.36 0.77
N LEU A 122 -2.28 -10.53 1.66
CA LEU A 122 -1.24 -9.52 1.93
C LEU A 122 -0.40 -9.25 0.69
N PHE A 123 -0.08 -10.29 -0.09
CA PHE A 123 0.67 -10.14 -1.33
C PHE A 123 -0.09 -9.30 -2.38
N LYS A 124 -1.43 -9.34 -2.40
CA LYS A 124 -2.23 -8.46 -3.29
C LYS A 124 -2.01 -6.98 -2.98
N LEU A 125 -1.77 -6.61 -1.72
CA LEU A 125 -1.46 -5.23 -1.31
C LEU A 125 -0.13 -4.72 -1.89
N PHE A 126 0.74 -5.64 -2.32
CA PHE A 126 1.98 -5.24 -2.96
C PHE A 126 1.74 -4.60 -4.33
N ARG A 127 0.58 -4.80 -4.94
CA ARG A 127 0.24 -4.14 -6.22
C ARG A 127 -0.28 -2.73 -5.94
N ALA A 128 0.11 -1.77 -6.77
CA ALA A 128 -0.42 -0.43 -6.67
C ALA A 128 -1.86 -0.41 -7.19
N VAL A 129 -2.73 0.32 -6.49
CA VAL A 129 -4.04 0.73 -7.02
C VAL A 129 -3.81 1.98 -7.86
N PRO A 130 -4.34 2.07 -9.10
CA PRO A 130 -4.22 3.27 -9.93
C PRO A 130 -4.66 4.53 -9.18
N THR A 131 -4.04 5.68 -9.43
CA THR A 131 -4.40 6.92 -8.72
C THR A 131 -5.74 7.48 -9.20
N ARG A 132 -6.45 8.28 -8.38
CA ARG A 132 -7.70 8.96 -8.80
C ARG A 132 -7.55 9.75 -10.12
N VAL A 133 -6.39 10.37 -10.34
CA VAL A 133 -6.11 11.14 -11.56
C VAL A 133 -6.04 10.22 -12.78
N ASP A 134 -5.34 9.10 -12.66
CA ASP A 134 -5.23 8.14 -13.76
C ASP A 134 -6.55 7.43 -14.02
N VAL A 135 -7.29 7.07 -12.98
CA VAL A 135 -8.63 6.48 -13.09
C VAL A 135 -9.59 7.40 -13.83
N ARG A 136 -9.57 8.70 -13.52
CA ARG A 136 -10.35 9.70 -14.25
C ARG A 136 -9.95 9.79 -15.73
N ARG A 137 -8.65 9.70 -16.04
CA ARG A 137 -8.18 9.66 -17.44
C ARG A 137 -8.62 8.38 -18.15
N PHE A 138 -8.64 7.25 -17.44
CA PHE A 138 -9.14 5.99 -17.99
C PHE A 138 -10.63 6.07 -18.33
N TRP A 139 -11.41 6.73 -17.46
CA TRP A 139 -12.81 7.04 -17.72
C TRP A 139 -12.99 7.95 -18.94
N ASP A 140 -12.24 9.06 -18.98
CA ASP A 140 -12.24 10.03 -20.10
C ASP A 140 -11.94 9.35 -21.45
N MET A 141 -10.89 8.54 -21.49
CA MET A 141 -10.49 7.80 -22.69
C MET A 141 -11.37 6.57 -22.97
N ARG A 142 -12.41 6.32 -22.16
CA ARG A 142 -13.32 5.16 -22.27
C ARG A 142 -12.59 3.81 -22.29
N THR A 143 -11.44 3.74 -21.62
CA THR A 143 -10.69 2.48 -21.45
C THR A 143 -11.24 1.61 -20.32
N ILE A 144 -12.13 2.18 -19.49
CA ILE A 144 -12.87 1.50 -18.43
C ILE A 144 -14.35 1.91 -18.49
N ASP A 145 -15.21 1.07 -17.93
CA ASP A 145 -16.64 1.33 -17.72
C ASP A 145 -16.95 1.68 -16.26
N GLU A 146 -18.22 1.95 -15.94
CA GLU A 146 -18.61 2.42 -14.60
C GLU A 146 -18.42 1.33 -13.53
N PRO A 147 -18.74 0.04 -13.78
CA PRO A 147 -18.39 -1.04 -12.87
C PRO A 147 -16.89 -1.05 -12.54
N ARG A 148 -16.02 -0.94 -13.55
CA ARG A 148 -14.57 -0.90 -13.31
C ARG A 148 -14.12 0.37 -12.60
N LEU A 149 -14.74 1.51 -12.86
CA LEU A 149 -14.50 2.77 -12.14
C LEU A 149 -14.79 2.61 -10.65
N ARG A 150 -15.96 2.05 -10.32
CA ARG A 150 -16.40 1.75 -8.95
C ARG A 150 -15.45 0.79 -8.24
N ASP A 151 -15.09 -0.31 -8.90
CA ASP A 151 -14.15 -1.30 -8.36
C ASP A 151 -12.81 -0.67 -7.97
N ILE A 152 -12.27 0.23 -8.80
CA ILE A 152 -10.99 0.87 -8.50
C ILE A 152 -11.13 1.85 -7.33
N TYR A 153 -12.22 2.63 -7.26
CA TYR A 153 -12.45 3.51 -6.11
C TYR A 153 -12.67 2.74 -4.81
N GLN A 154 -13.35 1.60 -4.83
CA GLN A 154 -13.44 0.71 -3.67
C GLN A 154 -12.08 0.14 -3.28
N ALA A 155 -11.24 -0.25 -4.26
CA ALA A 155 -9.88 -0.70 -3.99
C ALA A 155 -8.99 0.41 -3.39
N GLN A 156 -9.28 1.69 -3.65
CA GLN A 156 -8.65 2.83 -2.98
C GLN A 156 -9.18 3.08 -1.56
N GLY A 157 -10.30 2.42 -1.19
CA GLY A 157 -10.92 2.53 0.11
C GLY A 157 -12.14 3.46 0.18
N TYR A 158 -12.71 3.88 -0.95
CA TYR A 158 -13.96 4.66 -0.96
C TYR A 158 -15.18 3.74 -0.91
N TRP A 159 -16.11 4.06 -0.02
CA TRP A 159 -17.30 3.25 0.24
C TRP A 159 -18.51 4.15 0.43
N GLU A 160 -19.71 3.58 0.26
CA GLU A 160 -20.98 4.25 0.56
C GLU A 160 -21.08 5.61 -0.15
N GLU A 161 -21.40 6.68 0.59
CA GLU A 161 -21.57 8.03 0.05
C GLU A 161 -20.30 8.54 -0.65
N ASP A 162 -19.12 8.30 -0.07
CA ASP A 162 -17.85 8.71 -0.69
C ASP A 162 -17.69 8.04 -2.07
N LEU A 163 -18.05 6.76 -2.20
CA LEU A 163 -17.97 6.06 -3.49
C LEU A 163 -18.91 6.66 -4.52
N GLU A 164 -20.17 6.91 -4.14
CA GLU A 164 -21.17 7.52 -5.02
C GLU A 164 -20.73 8.93 -5.46
N ASP A 165 -20.22 9.73 -4.53
CA ASP A 165 -19.71 11.08 -4.80
C ASP A 165 -18.51 11.05 -5.74
N TYR A 166 -17.57 10.13 -5.56
CA TYR A 166 -16.40 9.99 -6.44
C TYR A 166 -16.80 9.56 -7.86
N VAL A 167 -17.74 8.63 -7.98
CA VAL A 167 -18.23 8.16 -9.28
C VAL A 167 -18.96 9.28 -9.99
N MET A 168 -19.95 9.91 -9.35
CA MET A 168 -20.69 11.06 -9.89
C MET A 168 -19.73 12.18 -10.30
N TRP A 169 -18.83 12.59 -9.39
CA TRP A 169 -17.87 13.66 -9.66
C TRP A 169 -17.00 13.35 -10.88
N THR A 170 -16.52 12.12 -11.00
CA THR A 170 -15.65 11.72 -12.12
C THR A 170 -16.36 11.80 -13.44
N LYS A 171 -17.59 11.28 -13.50
CA LYS A 171 -18.44 11.30 -14.71
C LYS A 171 -18.73 12.73 -15.14
N VAL A 172 -19.30 13.52 -14.22
CA VAL A 172 -19.64 14.93 -14.44
C VAL A 172 -18.42 15.76 -14.84
N TYR A 173 -17.31 15.63 -14.11
CA TYR A 173 -16.12 16.44 -14.33
C TYR A 173 -15.52 16.20 -15.72
N VAL A 174 -15.58 14.96 -16.21
CA VAL A 174 -15.05 14.56 -17.51
C VAL A 174 -16.01 14.94 -18.64
N ASP A 175 -17.30 14.68 -18.47
CA ASP A 175 -18.27 14.82 -19.56
C ASP A 175 -18.70 16.29 -19.75
N PHE A 176 -18.76 17.09 -18.68
CA PHE A 176 -19.23 18.48 -18.74
C PHE A 176 -18.48 19.36 -19.77
N PRO A 177 -17.14 19.43 -19.80
CA PRO A 177 -16.43 20.29 -20.74
C PRO A 177 -16.68 19.92 -22.21
N ASP A 178 -16.68 18.62 -22.53
CA ASP A 178 -16.91 18.12 -23.88
C ASP A 178 -18.36 18.35 -24.32
N LEU A 179 -19.34 17.96 -23.50
CA LEU A 179 -20.76 18.21 -23.79
C LEU A 179 -21.03 19.69 -24.02
N MET A 180 -20.47 20.56 -23.19
CA MET A 180 -20.61 22.00 -23.36
C MET A 180 -19.95 22.51 -24.66
N ALA A 181 -18.80 21.96 -25.05
CA ALA A 181 -18.17 22.30 -26.33
C ALA A 181 -19.04 21.87 -27.53
N ARG A 182 -19.59 20.64 -27.50
CA ARG A 182 -20.50 20.12 -28.53
C ARG A 182 -21.77 20.96 -28.64
N TYR A 183 -22.36 21.33 -27.51
CA TYR A 183 -23.52 22.23 -27.46
C TYR A 183 -23.19 23.62 -28.03
N LYS A 184 -22.06 24.22 -27.64
CA LYS A 184 -21.61 25.52 -28.18
C LYS A 184 -21.43 25.49 -29.69
N ASN A 185 -20.93 24.39 -30.22
CA ASN A 185 -20.77 24.15 -31.66
C ASN A 185 -22.09 23.80 -32.38
N GLY A 186 -23.20 23.66 -31.64
CA GLY A 186 -24.51 23.30 -32.18
C GLY A 186 -24.61 21.83 -32.63
N TRP A 187 -23.72 20.96 -32.16
CA TRP A 187 -23.72 19.54 -32.53
C TRP A 187 -24.74 18.72 -31.75
N ILE A 188 -25.10 19.18 -30.55
CA ILE A 188 -26.13 18.57 -29.69
C ILE A 188 -27.04 19.66 -29.11
N PRO A 189 -28.34 19.39 -28.89
CA PRO A 189 -29.22 20.28 -28.15
C PRO A 189 -28.88 20.28 -26.64
N ILE A 190 -29.35 21.30 -25.92
CA ILE A 190 -29.15 21.39 -24.46
C ILE A 190 -29.83 20.24 -23.70
N GLU A 191 -30.86 19.65 -24.30
CA GLU A 191 -31.62 18.52 -23.74
C GLU A 191 -30.75 17.26 -23.65
N GLU A 192 -29.86 17.05 -24.62
CA GLU A 192 -28.90 15.95 -24.59
C GLU A 192 -27.84 16.16 -23.50
N VAL A 193 -27.43 17.41 -23.26
CA VAL A 193 -26.52 17.76 -22.15
C VAL A 193 -27.19 17.47 -20.81
N LYS A 194 -28.47 17.86 -20.66
CA LYS A 194 -29.26 17.61 -19.44
C LYS A 194 -29.42 16.11 -19.20
N HIS A 195 -29.82 15.35 -20.22
CA HIS A 195 -29.96 13.90 -20.13
C HIS A 195 -28.66 13.24 -19.67
N GLN A 196 -27.52 13.56 -20.29
CA GLN A 196 -26.24 12.98 -19.91
C GLN A 196 -25.85 13.35 -18.46
N LEU A 197 -25.86 14.64 -18.10
CA LEU A 197 -25.35 15.05 -16.78
C LEU A 197 -26.28 14.67 -15.62
N VAL A 198 -27.60 14.81 -15.80
CA VAL A 198 -28.58 14.60 -14.72
C VAL A 198 -29.03 13.14 -14.68
N GLU A 199 -29.46 12.58 -15.81
CA GLU A 199 -30.06 11.24 -15.82
C GLU A 199 -29.01 10.14 -15.82
N VAL A 200 -27.91 10.30 -16.56
CA VAL A 200 -26.84 9.30 -16.66
C VAL A 200 -25.77 9.52 -15.59
N ASP A 201 -25.22 10.73 -15.48
CA ASP A 201 -24.13 11.03 -14.55
C ASP A 201 -24.60 11.34 -13.13
N LYS A 202 -25.92 11.40 -12.92
CA LYS A 202 -26.58 11.58 -11.61
C LYS A 202 -26.26 12.91 -10.94
N MET A 203 -25.86 13.93 -11.69
CA MET A 203 -25.78 15.29 -11.18
C MET A 203 -27.16 15.72 -10.65
N PRO A 204 -27.24 16.35 -9.46
CA PRO A 204 -28.48 16.96 -9.01
C PRO A 204 -29.00 17.97 -10.03
N GLU A 205 -30.30 17.90 -10.35
CA GLU A 205 -30.90 18.77 -11.36
C GLU A 205 -30.75 20.26 -10.99
N GLU A 206 -30.88 20.61 -9.72
CA GLU A 206 -30.64 21.97 -9.22
C GLU A 206 -29.24 22.48 -9.57
N ARG A 207 -28.23 21.61 -9.50
CA ARG A 207 -26.85 21.94 -9.86
C ARG A 207 -26.69 22.17 -11.36
N PHE A 208 -27.39 21.38 -12.18
CA PHE A 208 -27.42 21.58 -13.63
C PHE A 208 -28.02 22.95 -13.99
N GLU A 209 -29.14 23.32 -13.36
CA GLU A 209 -29.79 24.62 -13.57
C GLU A 209 -28.89 25.79 -13.14
N GLU A 210 -28.15 25.66 -12.02
CA GLU A 210 -27.16 26.64 -11.58
C GLU A 210 -26.01 26.80 -12.61
N LEU A 211 -25.50 25.69 -13.16
CA LEU A 211 -24.48 25.72 -14.22
C LEU A 211 -25.03 26.35 -15.50
N LEU A 212 -26.30 26.12 -15.84
CA LEU A 212 -26.95 26.75 -16.98
C LEU A 212 -26.99 28.27 -16.84
N GLN A 213 -27.33 28.78 -15.66
CA GLN A 213 -27.34 30.22 -15.41
C GLN A 213 -25.94 30.83 -15.45
N THR A 214 -24.96 30.20 -14.81
CA THR A 214 -23.62 30.78 -14.62
C THR A 214 -22.69 30.59 -15.82
N LYS A 215 -22.84 29.50 -16.57
CA LYS A 215 -21.93 29.13 -17.66
C LYS A 215 -22.58 29.17 -19.04
N ILE A 216 -23.90 28.97 -19.14
CA ILE A 216 -24.58 28.84 -20.45
C ILE A 216 -25.23 30.16 -20.88
N LYS A 217 -25.93 30.86 -19.99
CA LYS A 217 -26.50 32.20 -20.32
C LYS A 217 -25.41 33.22 -20.68
N ALA A 218 -24.31 33.25 -19.92
CA ALA A 218 -23.16 34.09 -20.22
C ALA A 218 -22.60 33.84 -21.65
N VAL A 219 -22.60 32.59 -22.11
CA VAL A 219 -22.13 32.22 -23.46
C VAL A 219 -23.12 32.65 -24.54
N GLN A 220 -24.43 32.57 -24.30
CA GLN A 220 -25.43 33.06 -25.26
C GLN A 220 -25.34 34.58 -25.43
N GLU A 221 -25.17 35.33 -24.34
CA GLU A 221 -25.00 36.79 -24.38
C GLU A 221 -23.75 37.20 -25.17
N GLU A 222 -22.61 36.51 -24.97
CA GLU A 222 -21.37 36.74 -25.71
C GLU A 222 -21.55 36.50 -27.22
N ARG A 223 -22.19 35.39 -27.61
CA ARG A 223 -22.43 35.07 -29.03
C ARG A 223 -23.35 36.11 -29.69
N ILE A 224 -24.40 36.57 -29.01
CA ILE A 224 -25.29 37.61 -29.55
C ILE A 224 -24.52 38.93 -29.73
N ALA A 225 -23.66 39.29 -28.78
CA ALA A 225 -22.83 40.49 -28.86
C ALA A 225 -21.86 40.42 -30.06
N ASP A 226 -21.14 39.31 -30.24
CA ASP A 226 -20.22 39.09 -31.36
C ASP A 226 -20.94 39.14 -32.72
N THR A 227 -22.07 38.43 -32.83
CA THR A 227 -22.87 38.41 -34.06
C THR A 227 -23.39 39.82 -34.40
N THR A 228 -23.81 40.57 -33.39
CA THR A 228 -24.27 41.96 -33.54
C THR A 228 -23.11 42.88 -33.96
N ALA A 229 -21.92 42.73 -33.37
CA ALA A 229 -20.74 43.51 -33.72
C ALA A 229 -20.28 43.24 -35.17
N LEU A 230 -20.28 41.97 -35.58
CA LEU A 230 -19.91 41.56 -36.93
C LEU A 230 -20.93 42.09 -37.96
N THR A 231 -22.23 42.00 -37.65
CA THR A 231 -23.30 42.56 -38.48
C THR A 231 -23.16 44.08 -38.64
N ARG A 232 -22.90 44.81 -37.54
CA ARG A 232 -22.65 46.26 -37.59
C ARG A 232 -21.43 46.61 -38.45
N SER A 233 -20.34 45.85 -38.31
CA SER A 233 -19.13 46.03 -39.12
C SER A 233 -19.40 45.85 -40.62
N LEU A 234 -20.15 44.81 -41.00
CA LEU A 234 -20.54 44.55 -42.39
C LEU A 234 -21.43 45.66 -42.95
N ILE A 235 -22.39 46.17 -42.17
CA ILE A 235 -23.24 47.31 -42.57
C ILE A 235 -22.40 48.57 -42.81
N ILE A 236 -21.48 48.90 -41.89
CA ILE A 236 -20.60 50.08 -42.02
C ILE A 236 -19.68 49.95 -43.24
N LYS A 237 -19.17 48.74 -43.52
CA LYS A 237 -18.33 48.50 -44.69
C LYS A 237 -19.13 48.67 -45.99
N GLY A 238 -20.33 48.09 -46.07
CA GLY A 238 -21.21 48.26 -47.23
C GLY A 238 -21.62 49.72 -47.48
N ALA A 239 -21.89 50.48 -46.42
CA ALA A 239 -22.23 51.91 -46.53
C ALA A 239 -21.07 52.83 -46.92
N LYS A 240 -19.82 52.33 -46.97
CA LYS A 240 -18.63 53.07 -47.44
C LYS A 240 -18.20 52.70 -48.87
N GLU A 241 -18.80 51.67 -49.45
CA GLU A 241 -18.55 51.21 -50.82
C GLU A 241 -19.55 51.84 -51.84
N GLU A 242 -20.51 52.64 -51.38
CA GLU A 242 -21.35 53.58 -52.16
C GLU A 242 -20.83 55.02 -52.07
#